data_AF-A0A534J6V3-F1
#
_entry.id   AF-A0A534J6V3-F1
#
_cell.length_a   1.000
_cell.length_b   1.000
_cell.length_c   1.000
_cell.angle_alpha   90.00
_cell.angle_beta   90.00
_cell.angle_gamma   90.00
#
_symmetry.space_group_name_H-M   'P 1'
#
loop_
_entity.id
_entity.type
_entity.pdbx_description
1 polymer ?
#
loop_
_entity_poly.entity_id
_entity_poly.type
_entity_poly.pdbx_seq_one_letter_code
_entity_poly.pdbx_strand_id
1 'polypeptide(L)'
;MARAKITYREFYDIPRAFVTRWANRLFFFDGHFDQSLDDYPDEYSVYELPMTLKNRLRSMPWEGLANLGRYIGRVPIERVTFDKTRRKAIDDDIFRDPLKVG
;
A
#
# COMPACT_ATOMS: atom_id res chain seq x y z
N MET A 1 3.19 0.68 20.57
CA MET A 1 2.82 0.82 19.15
C MET A 1 3.63 -0.16 18.34
N ALA A 2 2.99 -1.00 17.53
CA ALA A 2 3.68 -2.01 16.73
C ALA A 2 3.90 -1.46 15.31
N ARG A 3 4.98 -1.90 14.64
CA ARG A 3 5.36 -1.37 13.32
C ARG A 3 5.33 -2.47 12.28
N ALA A 4 4.75 -2.19 11.10
CA ALA A 4 4.78 -3.10 9.96
C ALA A 4 5.89 -2.70 8.98
N LYS A 5 6.73 -3.65 8.56
CA LYS A 5 7.82 -3.39 7.61
C LYS A 5 7.27 -3.20 6.18
N ILE A 6 7.73 -2.16 5.48
CA ILE A 6 7.42 -1.92 4.06
C ILE A 6 8.63 -2.22 3.16
N THR A 7 8.35 -2.51 1.89
CA THR A 7 9.38 -2.55 0.84
C THR A 7 9.18 -1.34 -0.08
N TYR A 8 10.09 -0.37 -0.04
CA TYR A 8 10.04 0.90 -0.78
C TYR A 8 10.58 0.78 -2.21
N ARG A 9 9.93 1.41 -3.20
CA ARG A 9 10.33 1.32 -4.61
C ARG A 9 10.04 2.58 -5.47
N GLU A 10 10.33 3.79 -4.94
CA GLU A 10 10.58 5.09 -5.66
C GLU A 10 9.62 6.29 -5.42
N PHE A 11 10.10 7.48 -5.82
CA PHE A 11 9.68 8.90 -5.63
C PHE A 11 10.10 9.63 -4.34
N TYR A 12 10.21 10.97 -4.43
CA TYR A 12 11.04 11.80 -3.54
C TYR A 12 10.40 12.22 -2.22
N ASP A 13 9.08 12.09 -2.05
CA ASP A 13 8.46 12.45 -0.77
C ASP A 13 7.39 11.47 -0.26
N ILE A 14 6.67 10.71 -1.09
CA ILE A 14 5.70 9.69 -0.62
C ILE A 14 5.73 8.50 -1.59
N PRO A 15 5.86 7.25 -1.12
CA PRO A 15 5.87 6.10 -2.03
C PRO A 15 4.53 5.95 -2.74
N ARG A 16 4.52 6.03 -4.07
CA ARG A 16 3.29 5.93 -4.87
C ARG A 16 2.69 4.53 -4.86
N ALA A 17 3.48 3.49 -4.63
CA ALA A 17 2.97 2.16 -4.39
C ALA A 17 3.89 1.38 -3.43
N PHE A 18 3.31 0.54 -2.58
CA PHE A 18 4.08 -0.32 -1.68
C PHE A 18 3.31 -1.56 -1.26
N VAL A 19 4.06 -2.58 -0.83
CA VAL A 19 3.49 -3.79 -0.23
C VAL A 19 3.91 -3.85 1.24
N THR A 20 2.95 -4.19 2.09
CA THR A 20 3.15 -4.40 3.52
C THR A 20 2.55 -5.73 3.96
N ARG A 21 3.09 -6.27 5.06
CA ARG A 21 2.57 -7.50 5.67
C ARG A 21 2.10 -7.18 7.08
N TRP A 22 0.84 -7.49 7.36
CA TRP A 22 0.22 -7.30 8.67
C TRP A 22 -0.67 -8.49 9.02
N ALA A 23 -0.63 -8.96 10.27
CA ALA A 23 -1.40 -10.11 10.77
C ALA A 23 -1.40 -11.36 9.84
N ASN A 24 -0.23 -11.69 9.27
CA ASN A 24 -0.09 -12.78 8.29
C ASN A 24 -0.96 -12.65 7.03
N ARG A 25 -1.26 -11.41 6.63
CA ARG A 25 -1.90 -11.02 5.37
C ARG A 25 -0.99 -10.05 4.63
N LEU A 26 -1.16 -10.00 3.32
CA LEU A 26 -0.33 -9.22 2.42
C LEU A 26 -1.20 -8.14 1.78
N PHE A 27 -0.77 -6.89 1.87
CA PHE A 27 -1.54 -5.75 1.38
C PHE A 27 -0.70 -4.95 0.41
N PHE A 28 -1.29 -4.64 -0.74
CA PHE A 28 -0.74 -3.76 -1.75
C PHE A 28 -1.50 -2.43 -1.71
N PHE A 29 -0.75 -1.35 -1.57
CA PHE A 29 -1.23 0.02 -1.60
C PHE A 29 -0.80 0.62 -2.94
N ASP A 30 -1.78 1.02 -3.74
CA ASP A 30 -1.60 1.48 -5.10
C ASP A 30 -2.12 2.91 -5.25
N GLY A 31 -1.20 3.87 -5.32
CA GLY A 31 -1.45 5.26 -5.67
C GLY A 31 -1.27 5.42 -7.17
N HIS A 32 -2.18 4.80 -7.93
CA HIS A 32 -2.18 4.83 -9.39
C HIS A 32 -2.40 6.26 -9.91
N PHE A 33 -1.90 6.52 -11.12
CA PHE A 33 -2.19 7.75 -11.83
C PHE A 33 -3.62 7.73 -12.35
N ASP A 34 -4.42 8.73 -12.00
CA ASP A 34 -5.77 8.87 -12.53
C ASP A 34 -5.70 9.72 -13.80
N GLN A 35 -5.85 9.07 -14.96
CA GLN A 35 -5.82 9.74 -16.26
C GLN A 35 -6.94 10.77 -16.43
N SER A 36 -8.06 10.64 -15.69
CA SER A 36 -9.16 11.59 -15.77
C SER A 36 -8.87 12.88 -15.00
N LEU A 37 -8.04 12.79 -13.96
CA LEU A 37 -7.61 13.93 -13.14
C LEU A 37 -6.27 14.50 -13.63
N ASP A 38 -5.56 13.78 -14.53
CA ASP A 38 -4.17 14.05 -14.91
C ASP A 38 -3.26 14.21 -13.68
N ASP A 39 -3.60 13.49 -12.61
CA ASP A 39 -2.96 13.61 -11.31
C ASP A 39 -2.96 12.27 -10.55
N TYR A 40 -2.16 12.21 -9.50
CA TYR A 40 -2.17 11.13 -8.53
C TYR A 40 -3.11 11.51 -7.38
N PRO A 41 -4.23 10.80 -7.19
CA PRO A 41 -5.11 11.04 -6.05
C PRO A 41 -4.35 10.97 -4.72
N ASP A 42 -4.79 11.75 -3.74
CA ASP A 42 -4.25 11.74 -2.37
C ASP A 42 -4.69 10.50 -1.56
N GLU A 43 -4.93 9.38 -2.25
CA GLU A 43 -5.45 8.13 -1.71
C GLU A 43 -4.73 6.92 -2.33
N TYR A 44 -4.55 5.88 -1.53
CA TYR A 44 -4.17 4.56 -2.02
C TYR A 44 -5.41 3.70 -2.23
N SER A 45 -5.49 3.02 -3.36
CA SER A 45 -6.33 1.83 -3.50
C SER A 45 -5.63 0.65 -2.83
N VAL A 46 -6.34 -0.05 -1.95
CA VAL A 46 -5.77 -1.14 -1.15
C VAL A 46 -6.31 -2.48 -1.63
N TYR A 47 -5.39 -3.40 -1.88
CA TYR A 47 -5.66 -4.75 -2.33
C TYR A 47 -5.06 -5.75 -1.36
N GLU A 48 -5.82 -6.77 -0.98
CA GLU A 48 -5.30 -7.93 -0.29
C GLU A 48 -4.75 -8.94 -1.30
N LEU A 49 -3.45 -9.18 -1.24
CA LEU A 49 -2.76 -10.14 -2.09
C LEU A 49 -2.74 -11.55 -1.46
N PRO A 50 -2.78 -12.62 -2.27
CA PRO A 50 -2.51 -13.97 -1.80
C PRO A 50 -1.13 -14.09 -1.14
N MET A 51 -1.06 -14.70 0.04
CA MET A 51 0.21 -14.87 0.77
C MET A 51 1.24 -15.71 0.00
N THR A 52 0.80 -16.55 -0.94
CA THR A 52 1.65 -17.32 -1.87
C THR A 52 2.54 -16.42 -2.73
N LEU A 53 2.14 -15.16 -2.96
CA LEU A 53 2.93 -14.20 -3.74
C LEU A 53 4.11 -13.62 -2.97
N LYS A 54 4.15 -13.72 -1.63
CA LYS A 54 5.15 -13.08 -0.76
C LYS A 54 6.59 -13.20 -1.29
N ASN A 55 6.99 -14.38 -1.76
CA ASN A 55 8.36 -14.64 -2.24
C ASN A 55 8.58 -14.19 -3.69
N ARG A 56 7.50 -14.02 -4.46
CA ARG A 56 7.51 -13.66 -5.89
C ARG A 56 7.34 -12.15 -6.12
N LEU A 57 6.85 -11.40 -5.13
CA LEU A 57 6.63 -9.95 -5.24
C LEU A 57 7.86 -9.18 -5.75
N ARG A 58 9.08 -9.62 -5.37
CA ARG A 58 10.30 -8.92 -5.79
C ARG A 58 10.54 -8.97 -7.29
N SER A 59 10.04 -10.01 -7.95
CA SER A 59 10.24 -10.33 -9.37
C SER A 59 9.02 -10.05 -10.24
N MET A 60 7.93 -9.52 -9.67
CA MET A 60 6.69 -9.25 -10.43
C MET A 60 6.58 -7.76 -10.79
N PRO A 61 6.05 -7.45 -12.00
CA PRO A 61 5.69 -6.08 -12.36
C PRO A 61 4.55 -5.58 -11.48
N TRP A 62 4.59 -4.30 -11.14
CA TRP A 62 3.71 -3.67 -10.16
C TRP A 62 2.35 -3.33 -10.76
N GLU A 63 2.31 -3.00 -12.05
CA GLU A 63 1.08 -2.67 -12.79
C GLU A 63 0.06 -3.83 -12.79
N GLY A 64 0.52 -5.05 -12.52
CA GLY A 64 -0.33 -6.24 -12.46
C GLY A 64 -0.75 -6.66 -11.05
N LEU A 65 -0.22 -6.07 -9.98
CA LEU A 65 -0.47 -6.56 -8.61
C LEU A 65 -1.91 -6.31 -8.16
N ALA A 66 -2.52 -5.18 -8.56
CA ALA A 66 -3.92 -4.90 -8.30
C ALA A 66 -4.84 -6.00 -8.85
N ASN A 67 -4.52 -6.55 -10.03
CA ASN A 67 -5.29 -7.63 -10.67
C ASN A 67 -5.16 -8.99 -9.98
N LEU A 68 -4.15 -9.17 -9.14
CA LEU A 68 -3.88 -10.40 -8.40
C LEU A 68 -4.44 -10.37 -6.98
N GLY A 69 -4.89 -9.20 -6.54
CA GLY A 69 -5.44 -8.98 -5.21
C GLY A 69 -6.95 -8.78 -5.22
N ARG A 70 -7.55 -8.99 -4.05
CA ARG A 70 -8.92 -8.56 -3.79
C ARG A 70 -8.89 -7.10 -3.33
N TYR A 71 -9.58 -6.21 -4.03
CA TYR A 71 -9.77 -4.84 -3.57
C TYR A 71 -10.50 -4.82 -2.22
N ILE A 72 -9.99 -4.05 -1.25
CA ILE A 72 -10.56 -3.95 0.11
C ILE A 72 -10.93 -2.53 0.53
N GLY A 73 -10.55 -1.50 -0.25
CA GLY A 73 -10.95 -0.12 0.01
C GLY A 73 -9.90 0.91 -0.41
N ARG A 74 -10.12 2.16 0.00
CA ARG A 74 -9.17 3.27 -0.17
C ARG A 74 -8.67 3.80 1.17
N VAL A 75 -7.47 4.35 1.17
CA VAL A 75 -6.86 4.98 2.35
C VAL A 75 -6.23 6.31 1.94
N PRO A 76 -6.64 7.45 2.53
CA PRO A 76 -5.96 8.72 2.33
C PRO A 76 -4.47 8.62 2.69
N ILE A 77 -3.61 9.20 1.87
CA ILE A 77 -2.15 9.17 2.05
C ILE A 77 -1.76 9.70 3.43
N GLU A 78 -2.43 10.76 3.91
CA GLU A 78 -2.22 11.37 5.22
C GLU A 78 -2.43 10.40 6.40
N ARG A 79 -3.24 9.35 6.23
CA ARG A 79 -3.45 8.32 7.26
C ARG A 79 -2.33 7.28 7.28
N VAL A 80 -1.50 7.23 6.24
CA VAL A 80 -0.35 6.32 6.17
C VAL A 80 0.86 7.03 6.79
N THR A 81 1.07 6.81 8.09
CA THR A 81 2.26 7.32 8.77
C THR A 81 3.44 6.44 8.43
N PHE A 82 4.30 6.91 7.51
CA PHE A 82 5.58 6.27 7.22
C PHE A 82 6.61 6.59 8.32
N ASP A 83 7.59 5.70 8.51
CA ASP A 83 8.73 5.97 9.38
C ASP A 83 9.47 7.27 8.96
N LYS A 84 10.32 7.85 9.84
CA LYS A 84 11.02 9.12 9.55
C LYS A 84 11.81 9.14 8.23
N THR A 85 12.16 7.98 7.68
CA THR A 85 12.86 7.85 6.39
C THR A 85 11.93 7.75 5.18
N ARG A 86 10.63 7.62 5.43
CA ARG A 86 9.52 7.28 4.54
C ARG A 86 9.70 5.97 3.78
N ARG A 87 10.58 5.08 4.26
CA ARG A 87 11.18 3.99 3.46
C ARG A 87 11.20 2.62 4.14
N LYS A 88 10.84 2.49 5.43
CA LYS A 88 11.05 1.23 6.18
C LYS A 88 9.83 0.67 6.92
N ALA A 89 8.89 1.48 7.38
CA ALA A 89 7.70 0.98 8.08
C ALA A 89 6.50 1.93 8.00
N ILE A 90 5.31 1.39 8.28
CA ILE A 90 4.09 2.15 8.60
C ILE A 90 3.54 1.73 9.97
N ASP A 91 2.82 2.63 10.64
CA ASP A 91 2.15 2.34 11.92
C ASP A 91 0.96 1.38 11.75
N ASP A 92 0.76 0.47 12.72
CA ASP A 92 -0.23 -0.60 12.62
C ASP A 92 -1.68 -0.17 12.89
N ASP A 93 -1.88 1.08 13.32
CA ASP A 93 -3.20 1.66 13.62
C ASP A 93 -4.11 1.74 12.40
N ILE A 94 -3.55 1.85 11.18
CA ILE A 94 -4.34 1.85 9.94
C ILE A 94 -5.14 0.56 9.72
N PHE A 95 -4.75 -0.54 10.38
CA PHE A 95 -5.42 -1.83 10.29
C PHE A 95 -6.40 -2.06 11.44
N ARG A 96 -6.42 -1.15 12.43
CA ARG A 96 -7.26 -1.26 13.63
C ARG A 96 -8.57 -0.47 13.50
N ASP A 97 -8.61 0.54 12.63
CA ASP A 97 -9.83 1.26 12.27
C ASP A 97 -10.46 0.58 11.02
N PRO A 98 -11.74 0.17 11.02
CA PRO A 98 -12.40 -0.31 9.81
C PRO A 98 -12.35 0.78 8.76
N LEU A 99 -11.52 0.57 7.73
CA LEU A 99 -11.41 1.33 6.49
C LEU A 99 -12.70 2.10 6.21
N LYS A 100 -12.76 3.37 6.65
CA LYS A 100 -13.97 4.17 6.48
C LYS A 100 -14.08 4.55 5.02
N VAL A 101 -14.97 3.82 4.37
CA VAL A 101 -15.46 4.00 3.02
C VAL A 101 -16.11 5.38 2.92
N GLY A 102 -15.56 6.22 2.05
CA GLY A 102 -16.23 7.33 1.40
C GLY A 102 -16.21 7.08 -0.09
#